data_AF-A0A318HJ96-F1
#
_entry.id   AF-A0A318HJ96-F1
#
_cell.length_a   1.000
_cell.length_b   1.000
_cell.length_c   1.000
_cell.angle_alpha   90.00
_cell.angle_beta   90.00
_cell.angle_gamma   90.00
#
_symmetry.space_group_name_H-M   'P 1'
#
loop_
_entity.id
_entity.type
_entity.pdbx_description
1 polymer ?
#
loop_
_entity_poly.entity_id
_entity_poly.type
_entity_poly.pdbx_seq_one_letter_code
_entity_poly.pdbx_strand_id
1 'polypeptide(L)'
;MSRIYQYERHPRVEELKLGRPVKTRDVRRLNHPNFLLRFNARFGLLITVTVGTMWTAYVFTALALFALPDAVKQGTYFIVVWLSSSFLQLVLLPIIIVGQNIQAKAADKRSEETYKDAEAVLKEAEQIQQHLLAQDDAIAGILHRLEGRFGAPPPAGEAPPSS
;
A
#
# COMPACT_ATOMS: atom_id res chain seq x y z
N MET A 1 33.95 -11.85 24.85
CA MET A 1 33.74 -11.76 23.39
C MET A 1 32.94 -10.50 23.10
N SER A 2 33.54 -9.54 22.40
CA SER A 2 32.88 -8.30 21.94
C SER A 2 31.83 -8.65 20.87
N ARG A 3 30.61 -8.10 21.00
CA ARG A 3 29.58 -8.24 19.96
C ARG A 3 30.06 -7.48 18.71
N ILE A 4 30.37 -8.21 17.65
CA ILE A 4 30.88 -7.66 16.38
C ILE A 4 29.75 -6.90 15.64
N TYR A 5 28.50 -7.16 15.98
CA TYR A 5 27.32 -6.50 15.42
C TYR A 5 26.23 -6.31 16.47
N GLN A 6 25.63 -5.12 16.50
CA GLN A 6 24.49 -4.79 17.36
C GLN A 6 23.31 -4.41 16.48
N TYR A 7 22.30 -5.28 16.46
CA TYR A 7 21.09 -5.06 15.68
C TYR A 7 20.24 -3.95 16.31
N GLU A 8 19.98 -2.89 15.56
CA GLU A 8 19.05 -1.82 15.92
C GLU A 8 17.80 -1.93 15.05
N ARG A 9 16.66 -2.26 15.67
CA ARG A 9 15.40 -2.47 14.95
C ARG A 9 14.87 -1.13 14.44
N HIS A 10 14.55 -1.06 13.15
CA HIS A 10 13.98 0.16 12.56
C HIS A 10 12.57 0.44 13.13
N PRO A 11 12.25 1.69 13.58
CA PRO A 11 11.01 2.01 14.31
C PRO A 11 9.73 1.69 13.52
N ARG A 12 9.76 1.88 12.19
CA ARG A 12 8.65 1.53 11.29
C ARG A 12 8.22 0.04 11.37
N VAL A 13 9.08 -0.87 11.82
CA VAL A 13 8.75 -2.29 12.01
C VAL A 13 7.69 -2.48 13.10
N GLU A 14 7.74 -1.69 14.16
CA GLU A 14 6.76 -1.74 15.24
C GLU A 14 5.44 -1.08 14.83
N GLU A 15 5.53 0.01 14.07
CA GLU A 15 4.36 0.67 13.48
C GLU A 15 3.61 -0.25 12.50
N LEU A 16 4.32 -1.06 11.73
CA LEU A 16 3.73 -2.04 10.82
C LEU A 16 2.97 -3.16 11.55
N LYS A 17 3.42 -3.58 12.74
CA LYS A 17 2.70 -4.57 13.57
C LYS A 17 1.35 -4.05 14.06
N LEU A 18 1.22 -2.73 14.19
CA LEU A 18 0.02 -2.06 14.70
C LEU A 18 -0.87 -1.50 13.57
N GLY A 19 -0.28 -1.22 12.40
CA GLY A 19 -0.93 -0.53 11.29
C GLY A 19 -1.43 -1.44 10.19
N ARG A 20 -2.58 -1.10 9.58
CA ARG A 20 -3.08 -1.69 8.33
C ARG A 20 -2.70 -0.82 7.12
N PRO A 21 -2.62 -1.36 5.90
CA PRO A 21 -2.41 -0.55 4.71
C PRO A 21 -3.53 0.49 4.58
N VAL A 22 -3.13 1.75 4.40
CA VAL A 22 -4.05 2.87 4.20
C VAL A 22 -4.74 2.69 2.85
N LYS A 23 -6.07 2.75 2.84
CA LYS A 23 -6.87 2.70 1.61
C LYS A 23 -7.36 4.08 1.23
N THR A 24 -7.70 4.27 -0.04
CA THR A 24 -8.26 5.54 -0.54
C THR A 24 -9.50 5.99 0.26
N ARG A 25 -10.32 5.05 0.74
CA ARG A 25 -11.47 5.33 1.62
C ARG A 25 -11.08 5.94 2.97
N ASP A 26 -9.91 5.61 3.50
CA ASP A 26 -9.46 6.05 4.83
C ASP A 26 -8.98 7.51 4.76
N VAL A 27 -8.44 7.94 3.61
CA VAL A 27 -8.02 9.33 3.35
C VAL A 27 -9.21 10.29 3.20
N ARG A 28 -10.40 9.79 2.86
CA ARG A 28 -11.61 10.60 2.59
C ARG A 28 -12.25 11.23 3.85
N ARG A 29 -11.62 11.12 5.04
CA ARG A 29 -11.99 11.77 6.33
C ARG A 29 -13.50 11.87 6.60
N LEU A 30 -14.21 10.74 6.56
CA LEU A 30 -15.67 10.67 6.83
C LEU A 30 -16.06 10.91 8.30
N ASN A 31 -15.08 11.02 9.20
CA ASN A 31 -15.27 11.23 10.63
C ASN A 31 -14.69 12.61 11.03
N HIS A 32 -15.51 13.65 10.91
CA HIS A 32 -15.20 15.02 11.35
C HIS A 32 -16.02 15.37 12.60
N PRO A 33 -15.52 16.16 13.58
CA PRO A 33 -16.30 16.52 14.78
C PRO A 33 -17.63 17.21 14.45
N ASN A 34 -17.66 18.02 13.39
CA ASN A 34 -18.85 18.72 12.92
C ASN A 34 -19.84 17.78 12.21
N PHE A 35 -21.07 17.69 12.73
CA PHE A 35 -22.14 16.86 12.17
C PHE A 35 -22.48 17.19 10.71
N LEU A 36 -22.65 18.47 10.38
CA LEU A 36 -22.98 18.92 9.01
C LEU A 36 -21.92 18.50 8.00
N LEU A 37 -20.64 18.57 8.38
CA LEU A 37 -19.54 18.21 7.50
C LEU A 37 -19.49 16.69 7.25
N ARG A 38 -19.79 15.87 8.27
CA ARG A 38 -19.94 14.41 8.11
C ARG A 38 -21.11 14.05 7.20
N PHE A 39 -22.24 14.73 7.37
CA PHE A 39 -23.40 14.52 6.52
C PHE A 39 -23.09 14.85 5.05
N ASN A 40 -22.52 16.03 4.80
CA ASN A 40 -22.14 16.46 3.44
C ASN A 40 -21.10 15.52 2.82
N ALA A 41 -20.11 15.05 3.59
CA ALA A 41 -19.12 14.11 3.09
C ALA A 41 -19.74 12.74 2.72
N ARG A 42 -20.69 12.24 3.51
CA ARG A 42 -21.42 11.00 3.21
C ARG A 42 -22.35 11.15 2.01
N PHE A 43 -23.06 12.27 1.93
CA PHE A 43 -23.96 12.56 0.82
C PHE A 43 -23.19 12.73 -0.50
N GLY A 44 -22.08 13.49 -0.46
CA GLY A 44 -21.17 13.62 -1.60
C GLY A 44 -20.57 12.27 -2.01
N LEU A 45 -20.19 11.43 -1.05
CA LEU A 45 -19.73 10.07 -1.34
C LEU A 45 -20.83 9.24 -2.02
N LEU A 46 -22.06 9.31 -1.52
CA LEU A 46 -23.19 8.58 -2.10
C LEU A 46 -23.42 8.98 -3.56
N ILE A 47 -23.47 10.29 -3.84
CA ILE A 47 -23.64 10.80 -5.20
C ILE A 47 -22.48 10.36 -6.10
N THR A 48 -21.24 10.59 -5.67
CA THR A 48 -20.06 10.31 -6.50
C THR A 48 -19.87 8.82 -6.76
N VAL A 49 -20.23 7.95 -5.82
CA VAL A 49 -20.23 6.50 -6.03
C VAL A 49 -21.34 6.08 -6.98
N THR A 50 -22.54 6.66 -6.85
CA THR A 50 -23.69 6.34 -7.72
C THR A 50 -23.43 6.80 -9.16
N VAL A 51 -23.01 8.06 -9.34
CA VAL A 51 -22.66 8.65 -10.64
C VAL A 51 -21.43 7.96 -11.24
N GLY A 52 -20.50 7.51 -10.40
CA GLY A 52 -19.32 6.76 -10.79
C GLY A 52 -19.56 5.29 -11.13
N THR A 53 -20.81 4.91 -11.49
CA THR A 53 -21.16 3.60 -12.05
C THR A 53 -21.36 3.69 -13.57
N MET A 54 -21.10 2.59 -14.28
CA MET A 54 -21.35 2.52 -15.74
C MET A 54 -22.82 2.77 -16.11
N TRP A 55 -23.75 2.44 -15.20
CA TRP A 55 -25.18 2.70 -15.37
C TRP A 55 -25.49 4.17 -15.64
N THR A 56 -24.79 5.08 -14.96
CA THR A 56 -24.99 6.53 -15.17
C THR A 56 -24.60 6.96 -16.57
N ALA A 57 -23.52 6.40 -17.12
CA ALA A 57 -23.11 6.66 -18.51
C ALA A 57 -24.20 6.20 -19.50
N TYR A 58 -24.82 5.05 -19.26
CA TYR A 58 -25.94 4.56 -20.09
C TYR A 58 -27.17 5.46 -19.99
N VAL A 59 -27.55 5.89 -18.78
CA VAL A 59 -28.69 6.82 -18.59
C VAL A 59 -28.43 8.15 -19.30
N PHE A 60 -27.24 8.72 -19.16
CA PHE A 60 -26.88 9.98 -19.81
C PHE A 60 -26.78 9.86 -21.33
N THR A 61 -26.34 8.70 -21.83
CA THR A 61 -26.35 8.40 -23.26
C THR A 61 -27.79 8.39 -23.78
N ALA A 62 -28.71 7.72 -23.07
CA ALA A 62 -30.13 7.71 -23.43
C ALA A 62 -30.77 9.11 -23.38
N LEU A 63 -30.46 9.90 -22.35
CA LEU A 63 -30.91 11.29 -22.26
C LEU A 63 -30.36 12.17 -23.39
N ALA A 64 -29.09 12.02 -23.75
CA ALA A 64 -28.51 12.75 -24.87
C ALA A 64 -29.20 12.38 -26.19
N LEU A 65 -29.46 11.08 -26.42
CA LEU A 65 -30.18 10.60 -27.61
C LEU A 65 -31.60 11.14 -27.71
N PHE A 66 -32.25 11.47 -26.58
CA PHE A 66 -33.57 12.10 -26.61
C PHE A 66 -33.54 13.49 -27.28
N ALA A 67 -32.42 14.21 -27.20
CA ALA A 67 -32.24 15.53 -27.82
C ALA A 67 -31.74 15.45 -29.29
N LEU A 68 -31.33 14.27 -29.76
CA LEU A 68 -30.82 14.07 -31.13
C LEU A 68 -31.84 14.41 -32.23
N PRO A 69 -33.13 14.02 -32.15
CA PRO A 69 -34.10 14.31 -33.21
C PRO A 69 -34.24 15.80 -33.49
N ASP A 70 -34.16 16.66 -32.47
CA ASP A 70 -34.27 18.10 -32.65
C ASP A 70 -33.02 18.71 -33.30
N ALA A 71 -31.83 18.19 -32.96
CA ALA A 71 -30.59 18.57 -33.64
C ALA A 71 -30.61 18.17 -35.13
N VAL A 72 -31.15 17.00 -35.45
CA VAL A 72 -31.30 16.52 -36.84
C VAL A 72 -32.23 17.43 -37.65
N LYS A 73 -33.37 17.85 -37.08
CA LYS A 73 -34.30 18.77 -37.75
C LYS A 73 -33.68 20.12 -38.08
N GLN A 74 -32.71 20.59 -37.29
CA GLN A 74 -32.05 21.89 -37.49
C GLN A 74 -30.89 21.84 -38.51
N GLY A 75 -30.40 20.64 -38.86
CA GLY A 75 -29.39 20.42 -39.90
C GLY A 75 -28.00 20.03 -39.39
N THR A 76 -27.08 19.75 -40.32
CA THR A 76 -25.78 19.11 -40.04
C THR A 76 -24.93 19.84 -39.01
N TYR A 77 -24.93 21.18 -39.03
CA TYR A 77 -24.18 21.98 -38.05
C TYR A 77 -24.63 21.68 -36.61
N PHE A 78 -25.93 21.61 -36.37
CA PHE A 78 -26.48 21.36 -35.04
C PHE A 78 -26.24 19.93 -34.57
N ILE A 79 -26.15 18.95 -35.48
CA ILE A 79 -25.73 17.58 -35.15
C ILE A 79 -24.29 17.57 -34.62
N VAL A 80 -23.37 18.28 -35.27
CA VAL A 80 -21.96 18.36 -34.83
C VAL A 80 -21.86 19.06 -33.48
N VAL A 81 -22.60 20.15 -33.28
CA VAL A 81 -22.64 20.86 -31.99
C VAL A 81 -23.24 19.98 -30.89
N TRP A 82 -24.35 19.30 -31.15
CA TRP A 82 -24.95 18.36 -30.20
C TRP A 82 -24.00 17.22 -29.84
N LEU A 83 -23.29 16.65 -30.83
CA LEU A 83 -22.36 15.54 -30.59
C LEU A 83 -21.15 16.01 -29.75
N SER A 84 -20.51 17.11 -30.16
CA SER A 84 -19.29 17.60 -29.52
C SER A 84 -19.51 18.20 -28.13
N SER A 85 -20.65 18.87 -27.92
CA SER A 85 -20.97 19.52 -26.66
C SER A 85 -21.94 18.68 -25.83
N SER A 86 -23.21 18.58 -26.22
CA SER A 86 -24.24 17.97 -25.38
C SER A 86 -24.01 16.48 -25.11
N PHE A 87 -23.63 15.70 -26.13
CA PHE A 87 -23.42 14.26 -25.98
C PHE A 87 -22.10 13.94 -25.31
N LEU A 88 -20.97 14.35 -25.92
CA LEU A 88 -19.65 14.01 -25.38
C LEU A 88 -19.47 14.57 -23.97
N GLN A 89 -19.83 15.82 -23.70
CA GLN A 89 -19.62 16.40 -22.37
C GLN A 89 -20.47 15.73 -21.28
N LEU A 90 -21.73 15.39 -21.59
CA LEU A 90 -22.62 14.71 -20.64
C LEU A 90 -22.11 13.30 -20.33
N VAL A 91 -21.71 12.53 -21.35
CA VAL A 91 -21.33 11.12 -21.21
C VAL A 91 -19.90 10.94 -20.68
N LEU A 92 -18.99 11.85 -21.02
CA LEU A 92 -17.57 11.76 -20.68
C LEU A 92 -17.32 11.93 -19.17
N LEU A 93 -18.13 12.73 -18.47
CA LEU A 93 -17.98 12.95 -17.02
C LEU A 93 -18.15 11.65 -16.20
N PRO A 94 -19.27 10.89 -16.29
CA PRO A 94 -19.40 9.61 -15.61
C PRO A 94 -18.32 8.59 -16.00
N ILE A 95 -17.95 8.51 -17.29
CA ILE A 95 -16.94 7.56 -17.76
C ILE A 95 -15.59 7.82 -17.12
N ILE A 96 -15.17 9.09 -17.04
CA ILE A 96 -13.93 9.47 -16.35
C ILE A 96 -13.99 9.07 -14.87
N ILE A 97 -15.09 9.36 -14.18
CA ILE A 97 -15.26 9.04 -12.75
C ILE A 97 -15.19 7.53 -12.53
N VAL A 98 -15.84 6.72 -13.39
CA VAL A 98 -15.75 5.25 -13.34
C VAL A 98 -14.30 4.80 -13.54
N GLY A 99 -13.60 5.35 -14.53
CA GLY A 99 -12.19 5.05 -14.81
C GLY A 99 -11.30 5.35 -13.60
N GLN A 100 -11.49 6.50 -12.96
CA GLN A 100 -10.77 6.90 -11.75
C GLN A 100 -11.09 5.96 -10.57
N ASN A 101 -12.35 5.57 -10.39
CA ASN A 101 -12.75 4.63 -9.34
C ASN A 101 -12.10 3.25 -9.52
N ILE A 102 -12.02 2.76 -10.76
CA ILE A 102 -11.35 1.49 -11.09
C ILE A 102 -9.85 1.60 -10.79
N GLN A 103 -9.21 2.68 -11.22
CA GLN A 103 -7.78 2.91 -10.95
C GLN A 103 -7.49 3.03 -9.45
N ALA A 104 -8.33 3.74 -8.69
CA ALA A 104 -8.20 3.86 -7.23
C ALA A 104 -8.35 2.49 -6.54
N LYS A 105 -9.31 1.66 -6.97
CA LYS A 105 -9.48 0.29 -6.43
C LYS A 105 -8.29 -0.61 -6.76
N ALA A 106 -7.73 -0.50 -7.97
CA ALA A 106 -6.54 -1.24 -8.37
C ALA A 106 -5.30 -0.79 -7.58
N ALA A 107 -5.15 0.51 -7.33
CA ALA A 107 -4.10 1.07 -6.49
C ALA A 107 -4.23 0.57 -5.04
N ASP A 108 -5.44 0.62 -4.45
CA ASP A 108 -5.71 0.08 -3.11
C ASP A 108 -5.35 -1.41 -3.01
N LYS A 109 -5.68 -2.21 -4.04
CA LYS A 109 -5.33 -3.64 -4.09
C LYS A 109 -3.81 -3.84 -4.14
N ARG A 110 -3.12 -3.10 -5.01
CA ARG A 110 -1.66 -3.18 -5.14
C ARG A 110 -0.98 -2.78 -3.83
N SER A 111 -1.43 -1.71 -3.18
CA SER A 111 -0.91 -1.29 -1.88
C SER A 111 -1.10 -2.34 -0.80
N GLU A 112 -2.23 -3.06 -0.82
CA GLU A 112 -2.47 -4.18 0.09
C GLU A 112 -1.55 -5.37 -0.19
N GLU A 113 -1.32 -5.73 -1.45
CA GLU A 113 -0.38 -6.78 -1.84
C GLU A 113 1.06 -6.42 -1.45
N THR A 114 1.52 -5.21 -1.77
CA THR A 114 2.85 -4.72 -1.37
C THR A 114 3.04 -4.71 0.15
N TYR A 115 2.01 -4.38 0.92
CA TYR A 115 2.07 -4.46 2.39
C TYR A 115 2.25 -5.91 2.86
N LYS A 116 1.51 -6.87 2.29
CA LYS A 116 1.64 -8.30 2.64
C LYS A 116 3.00 -8.86 2.26
N ASP A 117 3.51 -8.49 1.10
CA ASP A 117 4.84 -8.90 0.65
C ASP A 117 5.92 -8.37 1.61
N ALA A 118 5.81 -7.10 2.03
CA ALA A 118 6.72 -6.50 3.01
C ALA A 118 6.65 -7.21 4.38
N GLU A 119 5.45 -7.60 4.83
CA GLU A 119 5.27 -8.37 6.06
C GLU A 119 5.95 -9.76 5.95
N ALA A 120 5.79 -10.44 4.82
CA ALA A 120 6.40 -11.74 4.57
C ALA A 120 7.94 -11.66 4.59
N VAL A 121 8.52 -10.68 3.89
CA VAL A 121 9.97 -10.44 3.87
C VAL A 121 10.49 -10.14 5.28
N LEU A 122 9.77 -9.34 6.06
CA LEU A 122 10.17 -9.04 7.43
C LEU A 122 10.18 -10.30 8.32
N LYS A 123 9.18 -11.19 8.17
CA LYS A 123 9.15 -12.47 8.89
C LYS A 123 10.29 -13.39 8.48
N GLU A 124 10.59 -13.50 7.19
CA GLU A 124 11.76 -14.27 6.74
C GLU A 124 13.07 -13.69 7.28
N ALA A 125 13.23 -12.36 7.28
CA ALA A 125 14.40 -11.72 7.85
C ALA A 125 14.56 -12.02 9.35
N GLU A 126 13.46 -12.05 10.12
CA GLU A 126 13.48 -12.44 11.54
C GLU A 126 13.87 -13.92 11.72
N GLN A 127 13.41 -14.81 10.85
CA GLN A 127 13.83 -16.21 10.86
C GLN A 127 15.31 -16.40 10.53
N ILE A 128 15.83 -15.65 9.54
CA ILE A 128 17.27 -15.66 9.21
C ILE A 128 18.08 -15.19 10.41
N GLN A 129 17.65 -14.13 11.09
CA GLN A 129 18.33 -13.63 12.29
C GLN A 129 18.35 -14.68 13.41
N GLN A 130 17.24 -15.38 13.65
CA GLN A 130 17.20 -16.48 14.62
C GLN A 130 18.12 -17.63 14.22
N HIS A 131 18.18 -17.96 12.94
CA HIS A 131 19.08 -19.00 12.44
C HIS A 131 20.56 -18.63 12.61
N LEU A 132 20.93 -17.37 12.35
CA LEU A 132 22.29 -16.88 12.58
C LEU A 132 22.69 -16.94 14.06
N LEU A 133 21.79 -16.57 14.97
CA LEU A 133 22.05 -16.70 16.41
C LEU A 133 22.28 -18.16 16.82
N ALA A 134 21.47 -19.09 16.29
CA ALA A 134 21.67 -20.51 16.54
C ALA A 134 23.00 -21.04 15.97
N GLN A 135 23.45 -20.51 14.83
CA GLN A 135 24.76 -20.82 14.26
C GLN A 135 25.90 -20.28 15.14
N ASP A 136 25.80 -19.04 15.63
CA ASP A 136 26.77 -18.44 16.54
C ASP A 136 26.94 -19.28 17.82
N ASP A 137 25.83 -19.72 18.41
CA ASP A 137 25.83 -20.60 19.59
C ASP A 137 26.50 -21.96 19.30
N ALA A 138 26.22 -22.55 18.13
CA ALA A 138 26.84 -23.80 17.71
C ALA A 138 28.36 -23.65 17.50
N ILE A 139 28.79 -22.56 16.86
CA ILE A 139 30.21 -22.23 16.65
C ILE A 139 30.92 -22.02 17.99
N ALA A 140 30.31 -21.29 18.92
CA ALA A 140 30.85 -21.10 20.27
C ALA A 140 31.01 -22.44 21.00
N GLY A 141 30.02 -23.34 20.88
CA GLY A 141 30.10 -24.70 21.44
C GLY A 141 31.17 -25.59 20.79
N ILE A 142 31.46 -25.41 19.50
CA ILE A 142 32.60 -26.09 18.83
C ILE A 142 33.92 -25.53 19.35
N LEU A 143 34.05 -24.21 19.44
CA LEU A 143 35.26 -23.54 19.91
C LEU A 143 35.64 -24.00 21.33
N HIS A 144 34.67 -24.02 22.25
CA HIS A 144 34.88 -24.50 23.62
C HIS A 144 35.34 -25.97 23.69
N ARG A 145 34.80 -26.83 22.80
CA ARG A 145 35.25 -28.24 22.71
C ARG A 145 36.67 -28.37 22.17
N LEU A 146 37.07 -27.51 21.24
CA LEU A 146 38.45 -27.48 20.74
C LEU A 146 39.42 -27.00 21.83
N GLU A 147 39.10 -25.92 22.54
CA GLU A 147 39.92 -25.43 23.66
C GLU A 147 40.10 -26.49 24.76
N GLY A 148 39.04 -27.22 25.12
CA GLY A 148 39.11 -28.33 26.08
C GLY A 148 39.94 -29.53 25.60
N ARG A 149 40.10 -29.72 24.29
CA ARG A 149 40.86 -30.84 23.72
C ARG A 149 42.34 -30.50 23.46
N PHE A 150 42.65 -29.24 23.18
CA PHE A 150 44.02 -28.79 22.90
C PHE A 150 44.73 -28.20 24.12
N GLY A 151 44.02 -28.01 25.25
CA GLY A 151 44.56 -27.33 26.42
C GLY A 151 44.73 -25.84 26.13
N ALA A 152 44.39 -24.99 27.10
CA ALA A 152 44.56 -23.55 26.94
C ALA A 152 46.02 -23.23 26.54
N PRO A 153 46.26 -22.37 25.53
CA PRO A 153 47.61 -21.89 25.28
C PRO A 153 48.13 -21.22 26.57
N PRO A 154 49.39 -21.46 26.96
CA PRO A 154 49.93 -20.94 28.20
C PRO A 154 49.74 -19.42 28.27
N PRO A 155 49.42 -18.86 29.44
CA PRO A 155 49.19 -17.43 29.58
C PRO A 155 50.40 -16.66 29.06
N ALA A 156 50.18 -15.76 28.11
CA ALA A 156 51.19 -14.86 27.59
C ALA A 156 51.63 -13.92 28.72
N GLY A 157 52.66 -14.32 29.49
CA GLY A 157 53.12 -13.51 30.61
C GLY A 157 54.24 -14.07 31.48
N GLU A 158 54.44 -15.38 31.60
CA GLU A 158 55.55 -15.90 32.41
C GLU A 158 56.80 -16.11 31.56
N ALA A 159 57.63 -15.06 31.49
CA ALA A 159 59.03 -15.20 31.16
C ALA A 159 59.71 -16.07 32.25
N PRO A 160 60.56 -17.05 31.89
CA PRO A 160 61.21 -17.91 32.87
C PRO A 160 62.14 -17.09 33.79
N PRO A 161 62.25 -17.44 35.08
CA PRO A 161 63.11 -16.72 36.01
C PRO A 161 64.57 -16.84 35.55
N SER A 162 65.23 -15.69 35.46
CA SER A 162 66.66 -15.58 35.21
C SER A 162 67.43 -16.26 36.34
N SER A 163 68.15 -17.33 36.04
CA SER A 163 69.26 -17.87 36.84
C SER A 163 70.19 -18.64 35.92
#